data_AF-A0A354PDK2-F1
#
_entry.id   AF-A0A354PDK2-F1
#
_cell.length_a   1.000
_cell.length_b   1.000
_cell.length_c   1.000
_cell.angle_alpha   90.00
_cell.angle_beta   90.00
_cell.angle_gamma   90.00
#
_symmetry.space_group_name_H-M   'P 1'
#
loop_
_entity.id
_entity.type
_entity.pdbx_description
1 polymer ?
#
loop_
_entity_poly.entity_id
_entity_poly.type
_entity_poly.pdbx_seq_one_letter_code
_entity_poly.pdbx_strand_id
1 'polypeptide(L)' 'MSEQKPKTMPGVSVSYAGSGQSTTSNAMGMRAMQQRVWQFRGEQYLLLKSPPASGKSRAL' A
#
# COMPACT_ATOMS: atom_id res chain seq x y z
N MET A 1 -13.08 -28.05 -32.95
CA MET A 1 -13.39 -27.24 -31.75
C MET A 1 -12.28 -27.51 -30.75
N SER A 2 -11.36 -26.57 -30.53
CA SER A 2 -10.22 -26.80 -29.62
C SER A 2 -10.62 -26.39 -28.21
N GLU A 3 -10.64 -27.37 -27.31
CA GLU A 3 -11.00 -27.23 -25.90
C GLU A 3 -9.85 -26.53 -25.14
N GLN A 4 -10.09 -25.32 -24.62
CA GLN A 4 -9.11 -24.62 -23.77
C GLN A 4 -9.24 -25.12 -22.33
N LYS A 5 -8.23 -25.85 -21.88
CA LYS A 5 -8.06 -26.27 -20.48
C LYS A 5 -7.79 -25.03 -19.61
N PRO A 6 -8.49 -24.81 -18.48
CA PRO A 6 -8.27 -23.65 -17.65
C PRO A 6 -6.86 -23.68 -17.03
N LYS A 7 -6.08 -22.62 -17.27
CA LYS A 7 -4.78 -22.41 -16.61
C LYS A 7 -5.01 -22.05 -15.15
N THR A 8 -4.72 -22.96 -14.24
CA THR A 8 -4.68 -22.69 -12.80
C THR A 8 -3.47 -21.81 -12.50
N MET A 9 -3.66 -20.50 -12.31
CA MET A 9 -2.60 -19.63 -11.83
C MET A 9 -2.37 -19.86 -10.33
N PRO A 10 -1.13 -20.09 -9.87
CA PRO A 10 -0.86 -20.18 -8.44
C PRO A 10 -1.02 -18.78 -7.83
N GLY A 11 -2.14 -18.56 -7.13
CA GLY A 11 -2.42 -17.33 -6.41
C GLY A 11 -2.19 -17.52 -4.91
N VAL A 12 -1.34 -16.70 -4.30
CA VAL A 12 -1.22 -16.62 -2.84
C VAL A 12 -2.16 -15.53 -2.35
N SER A 13 -3.19 -15.91 -1.60
CA SER A 13 -4.08 -14.97 -0.91
C SER A 13 -3.59 -14.79 0.52
N VAL A 14 -3.28 -13.54 0.91
CA VAL A 14 -2.87 -13.21 2.28
C VAL A 14 -3.95 -12.35 2.91
N SER A 15 -4.52 -12.82 4.02
CA SER A 15 -5.49 -12.05 4.81
C SER A 15 -4.75 -11.29 5.90
N TYR A 16 -4.91 -9.97 5.92
CA TYR A 16 -4.33 -9.09 6.94
C TYR A 16 -5.43 -8.62 7.89
N ALA A 17 -5.15 -8.53 9.18
CA ALA A 17 -6.04 -7.87 10.14
C ALA A 17 -6.18 -6.39 9.77
N GLY A 18 -7.39 -5.96 9.40
CA GLY A 18 -7.69 -4.59 8.97
C GLY A 18 -8.43 -3.81 10.05
N SER A 19 -7.73 -3.00 10.83
CA SER A 19 -8.38 -2.11 11.84
C SER A 19 -8.96 -0.82 11.25
N GLY A 20 -8.79 -0.58 9.94
CA GLY A 20 -9.25 0.64 9.25
C GLY A 20 -8.48 1.92 9.61
N GLN A 21 -7.72 1.94 10.70
CA GLN A 21 -6.98 3.11 11.19
C GLN A 21 -5.98 3.70 10.19
N SER A 22 -5.54 2.93 9.20
CA SER A 22 -4.62 3.40 8.15
C SER A 22 -5.30 4.30 7.10
N THR A 23 -6.63 4.37 7.08
CA THR A 23 -7.38 5.18 6.11
C THR A 23 -7.68 6.59 6.60
N THR A 24 -7.60 6.84 7.90
CA THR A 24 -7.86 8.15 8.51
C THR A 24 -6.77 9.14 8.15
N SER A 25 -7.19 10.35 7.76
CA SER A 25 -6.31 11.47 7.43
C SER A 25 -6.15 12.42 8.63
N ASN A 26 -4.98 13.06 8.74
CA ASN A 26 -4.78 14.17 9.68
C ASN A 26 -5.35 15.50 9.13
N ALA A 27 -5.14 16.59 9.87
CA ALA A 27 -5.55 17.94 9.49
C ALA A 27 -4.97 18.42 8.14
N MET A 28 -3.86 17.85 7.67
CA MET A 28 -3.27 18.15 6.36
C MET A 28 -3.76 17.20 5.26
N GLY A 29 -4.77 16.38 5.53
CA GLY A 29 -5.28 15.37 4.60
C GLY A 29 -4.40 14.12 4.48
N MET A 30 -3.31 14.03 5.23
CA MET A 30 -2.32 12.95 5.10
C MET A 30 -2.73 11.70 5.88
N ARG A 31 -2.65 10.54 5.23
CA ARG A 31 -2.74 9.24 5.93
C ARG A 31 -1.50 8.97 6.76
N ALA A 32 -1.61 8.06 7.73
CA ALA A 32 -0.52 7.74 8.65
C ALA A 32 0.83 7.44 7.96
N MET A 33 0.81 6.76 6.81
CA MET A 33 2.04 6.47 6.05
C MET A 33 2.63 7.71 5.37
N GLN A 34 1.78 8.61 4.87
CA GLN A 34 2.20 9.85 4.22
C GLN A 34 2.84 10.80 5.22
N GLN A 35 2.27 10.89 6.42
CA GLN A 35 2.81 11.69 7.52
C GLN A 35 4.25 11.26 7.87
N ARG A 36 4.50 9.95 7.93
CA ARG A 36 5.83 9.40 8.20
C ARG A 36 6.82 9.75 7.09
N VAL A 37 6.42 9.66 5.81
CA VAL A 37 7.29 10.06 4.68
C VAL A 37 7.59 11.55 4.72
N TRP A 38 6.58 12.38 4.99
CA TRP A 38 6.71 13.84 5.04
C TRP A 38 7.76 14.33 6.06
N GLN A 39 7.96 13.58 7.15
CA GLN A 39 8.99 13.88 8.15
C GLN A 39 10.41 13.77 7.58
N PHE A 40 10.62 12.92 6.57
CA PHE A 40 11.92 12.67 5.92
C PHE A 40 12.03 13.33 4.54
N ARG A 41 11.19 14.33 4.23
CA ARG A 41 11.14 15.01 2.91
C ARG A 41 12.43 15.74 2.48
N GLY A 42 13.43 15.83 3.35
CA GLY A 42 14.75 16.41 3.05
C GLY A 42 15.76 15.39 2.53
N GLU A 43 15.46 14.10 2.60
CA GLU A 43 16.35 13.04 2.12
C GLU A 43 16.25 12.90 0.61
N GLN A 44 17.42 12.78 -0.06
CA GLN A 44 17.48 12.52 -1.50
C GLN A 44 16.82 11.19 -1.88
N TYR A 45 16.91 10.19 -0.98
CA TYR A 45 16.36 8.86 -1.19
C TYR A 45 15.72 8.35 0.10
N LEU A 46 14.49 7.85 -0.01
CA LEU A 46 13.79 7.20 1.10
C LEU A 46 13.31 5.82 0.69
N LEU A 47 13.73 4.78 1.41
CA LEU A 47 13.22 3.42 1.23
C LEU A 47 12.01 3.18 2.13
N LEU A 48 10.85 2.93 1.54
CA LEU A 48 9.61 2.72 2.29
C LEU A 48 9.06 1.31 2.07
N LYS A 49 9.05 0.48 3.13
CA LYS A 49 8.33 -0.80 3.16
C LYS A 49 6.97 -0.58 3.80
N SER A 50 5.90 -0.71 3.01
CA SER A 50 4.55 -0.44 3.49
C SER A 50 3.54 -1.47 2.99
N PRO A 51 2.47 -1.74 3.77
CA PRO A 51 1.40 -2.64 3.35
C PRO A 51 0.72 -2.19 2.04
N PRO A 52 0.04 -3.10 1.32
CA PRO A 52 -0.80 -2.73 0.19
C PRO A 52 -1.83 -1.66 0.59
N ALA A 53 -2.19 -0.78 -0.36
CA ALA A 53 -3.19 0.29 -0.18
C ALA A 53 -2.96 1.30 0.98
N SER A 54 -1.80 1.31 1.62
CA SER A 54 -1.44 2.22 2.73
C SER A 54 -1.25 3.70 2.35
N GLY A 55 -1.40 4.07 1.08
CA GLY A 55 -1.28 5.47 0.61
C GLY A 55 0.13 5.93 0.24
N LYS A 56 1.12 5.03 0.19
CA LYS A 56 2.51 5.29 -0.25
C LYS A 56 2.66 5.94 -1.64
N SER A 57 1.82 5.62 -2.61
CA SER A 57 1.88 6.23 -3.96
C SER A 57 1.53 7.72 -3.97
N ARG A 58 0.97 8.23 -2.87
CA ARG A 58 0.57 9.63 -2.70
C ARG A 58 1.38 10.31 -1.58
N ALA A 59 2.46 9.67 -1.15
CA ALA A 59 3.34 10.13 -0.07
C ALA A 59 4.61 10.85 -0.57
N LEU A 60 4.97 10.61 -1.83
CA LEU A 60 5.97 11.35 -2.61
C LEU A 60 5.22 12.24 -3.61
#